data_AF-A0A521PE62-F1
#
_entry.id   AF-A0A521PE62-F1
#
_cell.length_a   1.000
_cell.length_b   1.000
_cell.length_c   1.000
_cell.angle_alpha   90.00
_cell.angle_beta   90.00
_cell.angle_gamma   90.00
#
_symmetry.space_group_name_H-M   'P 1'
#
loop_
_entity.id
_entity.type
_entity.pdbx_description
1 polymer ?
#
loop_
_entity_poly.entity_id
_entity_poly.type
_entity_poly.pdbx_seq_one_letter_code
_entity_poly.pdbx_strand_id
1 'polypeptide(L)'
;MRIDELLAQTQQRLGQEVGPTAWRDVLQSDISAFGACTYDPDPMHVDPAWAVTHSPFGTPIAFGYWTLSMLTSFFHELAGAKPGGDYGVPHEQRIGINYGCERLRFIEPVRVGARIRPWRPSCRRVRTAS
;
A
#
# COMPACT_ATOMS: atom_id res chain seq x y z
N MET A 1 -17.09 17.57 9.06
CA MET A 1 -15.79 18.20 9.30
C MET A 1 -15.34 18.90 8.02
N ARG A 2 -14.87 20.14 8.12
CA ARG A 2 -14.34 20.91 6.97
C ARG A 2 -12.90 20.48 6.66
N ILE A 3 -12.42 20.73 5.44
CA ILE A 3 -11.04 20.38 5.05
C ILE A 3 -9.97 21.06 5.94
N ASP A 4 -10.21 22.28 6.40
CA ASP A 4 -9.32 23.02 7.30
C ASP A 4 -9.14 22.28 8.65
N GLU A 5 -10.21 21.65 9.15
CA GLU A 5 -10.19 20.89 10.39
C GLU A 5 -9.42 19.56 10.21
N LEU A 6 -9.59 18.89 9.06
CA LEU A 6 -8.84 17.69 8.70
C LEU A 6 -7.33 17.99 8.59
N LEU A 7 -6.99 19.13 7.99
CA LEU A 7 -5.61 19.60 7.88
C LEU A 7 -5.01 19.87 9.27
N ALA A 8 -5.74 20.58 10.14
CA ALA A 8 -5.30 20.86 11.51
C ALA A 8 -5.07 19.56 12.30
N GLN A 9 -5.99 18.59 12.22
CA GLN A 9 -5.83 17.27 12.85
C GLN A 9 -4.61 16.52 12.31
N THR A 10 -4.38 16.57 10.99
CA THR A 10 -3.22 15.91 10.39
C THR A 10 -1.91 16.58 10.81
N GLN A 11 -1.89 17.91 10.91
CA GLN A 11 -0.75 18.68 11.39
C GLN A 11 -0.38 18.33 12.84
N GLN A 12 -1.36 18.10 13.71
CA GLN A 12 -1.12 17.67 15.10
C GLN A 12 -0.45 16.29 15.19
N ARG A 13 -0.55 15.45 14.14
CA ARG A 13 0.04 14.12 14.08
C ARG A 13 1.41 14.10 13.39
N LEU A 14 1.95 15.26 13.03
CA LEU A 14 3.28 15.37 12.42
C LEU A 14 4.36 14.79 13.35
N GLY A 15 5.21 13.93 12.78
CA GLY A 15 6.30 13.28 13.49
C GLY A 15 5.87 12.13 14.41
N GLN A 16 4.58 11.85 14.53
CA GLN A 16 4.06 10.72 15.31
C GLN A 16 3.97 9.46 14.46
N GLU A 17 4.22 8.31 15.08
CA GLU A 17 3.93 7.01 14.47
C GLU A 17 2.41 6.80 14.40
N VAL A 18 1.96 6.25 13.27
CA VAL A 18 0.55 5.99 12.98
C VAL A 18 0.36 4.48 12.83
N GLY A 19 -0.68 3.91 13.42
CA GLY A 19 -0.98 2.47 13.35
C GLY A 19 -0.55 1.68 14.58
N PRO A 20 -0.24 0.38 14.44
CA PRO A 20 -0.08 -0.38 13.18
C PRO A 20 -1.41 -0.68 12.49
N THR A 21 -1.36 -1.04 11.20
CA THR A 21 -2.48 -1.71 10.52
C THR A 21 -2.54 -3.20 10.89
N ALA A 22 -3.65 -3.83 10.56
CA ALA A 22 -3.75 -5.28 10.41
C ALA A 22 -2.73 -5.79 9.38
N TRP A 23 -2.35 -7.05 9.54
CA TRP A 23 -1.56 -7.78 8.55
C TRP A 23 -2.41 -8.08 7.31
N ARG A 24 -1.79 -8.04 6.13
CA ARG A 24 -2.38 -8.45 4.86
C ARG A 24 -1.65 -9.67 4.34
N ASP A 25 -2.40 -10.72 4.00
CA ASP A 25 -1.85 -11.91 3.36
C ASP A 25 -1.46 -11.59 1.91
N VAL A 26 -0.36 -12.17 1.46
CA VAL A 26 0.13 -12.06 0.08
C VAL A 26 -0.31 -13.32 -0.66
N LEU A 27 -1.46 -13.26 -1.32
CA LEU A 27 -2.06 -14.41 -1.99
C LEU A 27 -1.62 -14.50 -3.45
N GLN A 28 -1.42 -15.74 -3.94
CA GLN A 28 -1.08 -15.96 -5.35
C GLN A 28 -2.14 -15.36 -6.29
N SER A 29 -3.42 -15.43 -5.92
CA SER A 29 -4.52 -14.85 -6.70
C SER A 29 -4.34 -13.36 -6.93
N ASP A 30 -3.88 -12.62 -5.93
CA ASP A 30 -3.73 -11.17 -6.00
C ASP A 30 -2.52 -10.81 -6.88
N ILE A 31 -1.44 -11.58 -6.76
CA ILE A 31 -0.23 -11.40 -7.56
C ILE A 31 -0.51 -11.74 -9.03
N SER A 32 -1.17 -12.86 -9.31
CA SER A 32 -1.57 -13.24 -10.67
C SER A 32 -2.55 -12.24 -11.29
N ALA A 33 -3.52 -11.73 -10.51
CA ALA A 33 -4.42 -10.67 -10.98
C ALA A 33 -3.67 -9.37 -11.29
N PHE A 34 -2.71 -8.99 -10.46
CA PHE A 34 -1.87 -7.82 -10.71
C PHE A 34 -1.06 -7.97 -12.00
N GLY A 35 -0.40 -9.11 -12.20
CA GLY A 35 0.33 -9.41 -13.44
C GLY A 35 -0.55 -9.33 -14.68
N ALA A 36 -1.79 -9.85 -14.60
CA ALA A 36 -2.77 -9.71 -15.68
C ALA A 36 -3.17 -8.24 -15.94
N CYS A 37 -3.39 -7.45 -14.89
CA CYS A 37 -3.75 -6.03 -15.00
C CYS A 37 -2.61 -5.16 -15.56
N THR A 38 -1.35 -5.52 -15.27
CA THR A 38 -0.17 -4.78 -15.74
C THR A 38 0.44 -5.35 -17.01
N TYR A 39 -0.14 -6.43 -17.56
CA TYR A 39 0.40 -7.16 -18.71
C TYR A 39 1.85 -7.64 -18.50
N ASP A 40 2.17 -8.06 -17.27
CA ASP A 40 3.48 -8.57 -16.90
C ASP A 40 3.38 -10.09 -16.66
N PRO A 41 3.81 -10.91 -17.64
CA PRO A 41 3.69 -12.36 -17.57
C PRO A 41 4.90 -13.04 -16.92
N ASP A 42 5.78 -12.32 -16.20
CA ASP A 42 7.00 -12.91 -15.64
C ASP A 42 6.68 -14.13 -14.73
N PRO A 43 7.14 -15.34 -15.10
CA PRO A 43 6.82 -16.55 -14.37
C PRO A 43 7.34 -16.56 -12.92
N MET A 44 8.32 -15.72 -12.57
CA MET A 44 8.77 -15.54 -11.18
C MET A 44 7.65 -15.05 -10.25
N HIS A 45 6.64 -14.38 -10.81
CA HIS A 45 5.50 -13.83 -10.07
C HIS A 45 4.22 -14.66 -10.28
N VAL A 46 3.96 -15.09 -11.51
CA VAL A 46 2.64 -15.60 -11.91
C VAL A 46 2.55 -17.12 -12.09
N ASP A 47 3.69 -17.82 -12.14
CA ASP A 47 3.75 -19.28 -12.31
C ASP A 47 4.38 -19.97 -11.08
N PRO A 48 3.55 -20.51 -10.16
CA PRO A 48 4.05 -21.25 -9.00
C PRO A 48 4.92 -22.45 -9.31
N ALA A 49 4.60 -23.21 -10.38
CA ALA A 49 5.34 -24.42 -10.72
C ALA A 49 6.73 -24.05 -11.23
N TRP A 50 6.81 -23.03 -12.10
CA TRP A 50 8.08 -22.48 -12.56
C TRP A 50 8.89 -21.92 -11.40
N ALA A 51 8.28 -21.13 -10.51
CA ALA A 51 8.99 -20.50 -9.41
C ALA A 51 9.57 -21.54 -8.42
N VAL A 52 8.86 -22.61 -8.09
CA VAL A 52 9.38 -23.68 -7.22
C VAL A 52 10.63 -24.34 -7.82
N THR A 53 10.70 -24.45 -9.14
CA THR A 53 11.74 -25.21 -9.85
C THR A 53 12.92 -24.35 -10.32
N HIS A 54 12.69 -23.09 -10.65
CA HIS A 54 13.68 -22.22 -11.30
C HIS A 54 13.99 -20.93 -10.52
N SER A 55 13.08 -20.48 -9.65
CA SER A 55 13.31 -19.23 -8.90
C SER A 55 14.34 -19.45 -7.79
N PRO A 56 15.28 -18.51 -7.59
CA PRO A 56 16.21 -18.56 -6.45
C PRO A 56 15.49 -18.46 -5.09
N PHE A 57 14.21 -18.08 -5.08
CA PHE A 57 13.42 -17.95 -3.86
C PHE A 57 12.63 -19.23 -3.51
N GLY A 58 12.54 -20.21 -4.42
CA GLY A 58 11.80 -21.47 -4.24
C GLY A 58 10.28 -21.31 -4.14
N THR A 59 9.75 -20.11 -4.38
CA THR A 59 8.34 -19.76 -4.34
C THR A 59 8.13 -18.50 -5.19
N PRO A 60 6.90 -18.24 -5.68
CA PRO A 60 6.58 -16.94 -6.26
C PRO A 60 6.84 -15.81 -5.27
N ILE A 61 7.24 -14.67 -5.80
CA ILE A 61 7.36 -13.42 -5.05
C ILE A 61 6.34 -12.43 -5.60
N ALA A 62 5.89 -11.50 -4.77
CA ALA A 62 5.02 -10.42 -5.21
C ALA A 62 5.78 -9.44 -6.11
N PHE A 63 5.07 -8.81 -7.03
CA PHE A 63 5.59 -7.65 -7.74
C PHE A 63 5.95 -6.53 -6.76
N GLY A 64 7.09 -5.87 -6.97
CA GLY A 64 7.46 -4.69 -6.18
C GLY A 64 6.37 -3.61 -6.20
N TYR A 65 5.78 -3.36 -7.39
CA TYR A 65 4.70 -2.40 -7.54
C TYR A 65 3.37 -2.84 -6.93
N TRP A 66 3.10 -4.15 -6.82
CA TRP A 66 1.98 -4.63 -6.02
C TRP A 66 2.19 -4.32 -4.54
N THR A 67 3.41 -4.55 -4.03
CA THR A 67 3.75 -4.22 -2.64
C THR A 67 3.64 -2.72 -2.37
N LEU A 68 4.08 -1.88 -3.32
CA LEU A 68 3.94 -0.43 -3.24
C LEU A 68 2.46 0.00 -3.24
N SER A 69 1.62 -0.60 -4.07
CA SER A 69 0.21 -0.21 -4.20
C SER A 69 -0.59 -0.44 -2.91
N MET A 70 -0.15 -1.36 -2.05
CA MET A 70 -0.73 -1.59 -0.72
C MET A 70 -0.67 -0.36 0.19
N LEU A 71 0.23 0.60 -0.04
CA LEU A 71 0.29 1.85 0.72
C LEU A 71 -1.05 2.59 0.73
N THR A 72 -1.80 2.56 -0.37
CA THR A 72 -3.13 3.17 -0.44
C THR A 72 -4.09 2.48 0.51
N SER A 73 -4.12 1.14 0.51
CA SER A 73 -4.97 0.35 1.42
C SER A 73 -4.61 0.59 2.89
N PHE A 74 -3.31 0.58 3.22
CA PHE A 74 -2.86 0.89 4.57
C PHE A 74 -3.21 2.32 4.98
N PHE A 75 -3.10 3.29 4.09
CA PHE A 75 -3.51 4.67 4.37
C PHE A 75 -4.99 4.76 4.71
N HIS A 76 -5.88 4.11 3.95
CA HIS A 76 -7.31 4.07 4.24
C HIS A 76 -7.59 3.55 5.66
N GLU A 77 -6.93 2.46 6.06
CA GLU A 77 -7.09 1.88 7.39
C GLU A 77 -6.57 2.83 8.49
N LEU A 78 -5.38 3.39 8.30
CA LEU A 78 -4.75 4.32 9.26
C LEU A 78 -5.49 5.66 9.40
N ALA A 79 -6.15 6.09 8.33
CA ALA A 79 -6.98 7.28 8.29
C ALA A 79 -8.42 7.02 8.77
N GLY A 80 -8.76 5.79 9.15
CA GLY A 80 -10.06 5.44 9.73
C GLY A 80 -11.19 5.37 8.70
N ALA A 81 -10.89 4.99 7.45
CA ALA A 81 -11.92 4.78 6.43
C ALA A 81 -12.93 3.71 6.87
N LYS A 82 -14.21 4.03 6.74
CA LYS A 82 -15.34 3.11 6.89
C LYS A 82 -15.65 2.43 5.54
N PRO A 83 -16.48 1.37 5.52
CA PRO A 83 -16.95 0.76 4.27
C PRO A 83 -17.47 1.80 3.27
N GLY A 84 -17.17 1.63 1.99
CA GLY A 84 -17.45 2.64 0.95
C GLY A 84 -16.46 3.82 0.92
N GLY A 85 -15.34 3.71 1.64
CA GLY A 85 -14.28 4.71 1.71
C GLY A 85 -14.65 5.94 2.54
N ASP A 86 -15.74 5.91 3.31
CA ASP A 86 -16.25 7.05 4.06
C ASP A 86 -15.31 7.41 5.23
N TYR A 87 -14.88 8.67 5.27
CA TYR A 87 -14.02 9.21 6.32
C TYR A 87 -14.77 10.13 7.30
N GLY A 88 -16.10 10.16 7.25
CA GLY A 88 -16.93 11.11 8.01
C GLY A 88 -16.87 12.53 7.44
N VAL A 89 -16.46 12.68 6.19
CA VAL A 89 -16.40 13.95 5.43
C VAL A 89 -17.00 13.80 4.03
N PRO A 90 -17.57 14.88 3.46
CA PRO A 90 -18.12 14.86 2.10
C PRO A 90 -17.10 14.39 1.06
N HIS A 91 -17.55 13.68 0.02
CA HIS A 91 -16.69 13.04 -0.97
C HIS A 91 -15.76 14.05 -1.67
N GLU A 92 -16.30 15.21 -2.03
CA GLU A 92 -15.61 16.34 -2.66
C GLU A 92 -14.46 16.90 -1.79
N GLN A 93 -14.45 16.64 -0.48
CA GLN A 93 -13.40 17.09 0.44
C GLN A 93 -12.36 16.00 0.74
N ARG A 94 -12.52 14.77 0.23
CA ARG A 94 -11.61 13.63 0.46
C ARG A 94 -10.93 13.11 -0.81
N ILE A 95 -10.77 13.96 -1.82
CA ILE A 95 -10.06 13.60 -3.06
C ILE A 95 -8.56 13.68 -2.81
N GLY A 96 -7.91 12.52 -2.66
CA GLY A 96 -6.46 12.39 -2.57
C GLY A 96 -5.90 11.82 -3.87
N ILE A 97 -4.80 12.41 -4.35
CA ILE A 97 -4.02 11.85 -5.45
C ILE A 97 -2.68 11.35 -4.93
N ASN A 98 -2.22 10.21 -5.45
CA ASN A 98 -0.85 9.76 -5.24
C ASN A 98 0.08 10.67 -6.04
N TYR A 99 0.64 11.69 -5.39
CA TYR A 99 1.53 12.67 -6.04
C TYR A 99 2.81 12.01 -6.56
N GLY A 100 3.41 11.13 -5.76
CA GLY A 100 4.62 10.40 -6.13
C GLY A 100 5.39 9.88 -4.91
N CYS A 101 6.54 9.28 -5.19
CA CYS A 101 7.48 8.80 -4.18
C CYS A 101 8.80 9.55 -4.34
N GLU A 102 9.35 10.10 -3.25
CA GLU A 102 10.65 10.78 -3.27
C GLU A 102 11.81 9.78 -3.30
N ARG A 103 11.77 8.77 -2.42
CA ARG A 103 12.78 7.71 -2.31
C ARG A 103 12.11 6.37 -2.08
N LEU A 104 12.11 5.53 -3.11
CA LEU A 104 11.59 4.16 -3.07
C LEU A 104 12.72 3.16 -3.33
N ARG A 105 12.78 2.09 -2.52
CA ARG A 105 13.68 0.96 -2.72
C ARG A 105 12.97 -0.33 -2.35
N PHE A 106 13.14 -1.36 -3.18
CA PHE A 106 12.72 -2.73 -2.89
C PHE A 106 13.95 -3.49 -2.37
N ILE A 107 14.01 -3.71 -1.05
CA ILE A 107 15.21 -4.27 -0.39
C ILE A 107 15.16 -5.80 -0.39
N GLU A 108 14.04 -6.37 0.04
CA GLU A 108 13.82 -7.80 0.09
C GLU A 108 12.56 -8.16 -0.70
N PRO A 109 12.58 -9.27 -1.46
CA PRO A 109 11.39 -9.74 -2.16
C PRO A 109 10.36 -10.25 -1.17
N VAL A 110 9.09 -9.89 -1.40
CA VAL A 110 7.97 -10.37 -0.60
C VAL A 110 7.51 -11.71 -1.17
N ARG A 111 7.69 -12.80 -0.44
CA ARG A 111 7.24 -14.13 -0.87
C ARG A 111 5.72 -14.26 -0.83
N VAL A 112 5.13 -14.94 -1.81
CA VAL A 112 3.73 -15.36 -1.75
C VAL A 112 3.52 -16.29 -0.54
N GLY A 113 2.41 -16.12 0.16
CA GLY A 113 2.12 -16.76 1.45
C GLY A 113 2.65 -16.01 2.67
N ALA A 114 3.43 -14.95 2.48
CA ALA A 114 3.84 -14.06 3.57
C ALA A 114 2.69 -13.14 4.00
N ARG A 115 2.95 -12.38 5.08
CA ARG A 115 2.09 -11.28 5.54
C ARG A 115 2.87 -9.98 5.54
N ILE A 116 2.22 -8.89 5.11
CA ILE A 116 2.83 -7.56 5.06
C ILE A 116 2.00 -6.52 5.82
N ARG A 117 2.70 -5.51 6.34
CA ARG A 117 2.15 -4.27 6.90
C ARG A 117 3.25 -3.19 6.88
N PRO A 118 2.92 -1.90 6.90
CA PRO A 118 3.93 -0.85 7.00
C PRO A 118 4.67 -0.91 8.33
N TRP A 119 5.98 -0.72 8.29
CA TRP A 119 6.80 -0.55 9.49
C TRP A 119 6.79 0.92 9.90
N ARG A 120 6.37 1.20 11.15
CA ARG A 120 6.31 2.54 11.78
C ARG A 120 6.01 3.69 10.81
N PRO A 121 4.85 3.69 10.13
CA PRO A 121 4.53 4.76 9.20
C PRO A 121 4.30 6.06 9.99
N SER A 122 4.74 7.19 9.44
CA SER A 122 4.65 8.50 10.09
C SER A 122 4.38 9.58 9.05
N CYS A 123 3.54 10.56 9.40
CA CYS A 123 3.40 11.77 8.58
C CYS A 123 4.55 12.74 8.93
N ARG A 124 5.40 13.07 7.95
CA ARG A 124 6.53 14.01 8.17
C ARG A 124 6.20 15.44 7.81
N ARG A 125 5.26 15.67 6.87
CA ARG A 125 4.93 17.01 6.39
C ARG A 125 3.54 17.00 5.75
N VAL A 126 2.77 18.06 6.02
CA VAL A 126 1.52 18.41 5.33
C VAL A 126 1.74 19.75 4.65
N ARG A 127 1.36 19.86 3.38
CA ARG A 127 1.40 21.11 2.60
C ARG A 127 0.08 21.25 1.86
N THR A 128 -0.44 22.47 1.80
CA THR A 128 -1.56 22.83 0.92
C THR A 128 -0.99 23.44 -0.36
N ALA A 129 -1.59 23.12 -1.50
CA ALA A 129 -1.38 23.92 -2.70
C ALA A 129 -2.16 25.23 -2.50
N SER A 130 -1.45 26.35 -2.47
CA SER A 130 -2.03 27.70 -2.55
C SER A 130 -2.43 28.03 -3.98
#